data_AF-A0AAV3WC62-F1
#
_entry.id   AF-A0AAV3WC62-F1
#
_cell.length_a   1.000
_cell.length_b   1.000
_cell.length_c   1.000
_cell.angle_alpha   90.00
_cell.angle_beta   90.00
_cell.angle_gamma   90.00
#
_symmetry.space_group_name_H-M   'P 1'
#
loop_
_entity.id
_entity.type
_entity.pdbx_description
1 polymer ?
#
loop_
_entity_poly.entity_id
_entity_poly.type
_entity_poly.pdbx_seq_one_letter_code
_entity_poly.pdbx_strand_id
1 'polypeptide(L)'
;MVIVGYILQMRLATLHQDQSAIQTCLHQAHTRSSQWSLPRLAQTIQAYVQQSSPLSALADTEQAAFQPYLNFTNLLRGDDLMLVRQQIFMGQAEQAKEYLSQQLAFFRIYPIRFARVQILFALALYQLKQHEQAFEALQQALETLMPTQAVRVILDEDPLIWDILSGLSQHLSRQKQKHTVVLLEYIQQLQKLNQAESSAEALIGSSGLEALSKREVQILEKLSRGCTDAEISESIFLSINTVKWHLRKIYNKLQVRSRMEAVNEAKKQGLIE
;
A
#
# COMPACT_ATOMS: atom_id res chain seq x y z
N MET A 1 11.02 -8.47 8.75
CA MET A 1 9.63 -8.10 9.09
C MET A 1 9.51 -7.18 10.30
N VAL A 2 10.20 -7.44 11.43
CA VAL A 2 10.00 -6.70 12.70
C VAL A 2 10.26 -5.18 12.60
N ILE A 3 11.25 -4.79 11.80
CA ILE A 3 11.60 -3.38 11.51
C ILE A 3 10.46 -2.62 10.80
N VAL A 4 9.68 -3.32 9.98
CA VAL A 4 8.54 -2.72 9.28
C VAL A 4 7.40 -2.48 10.27
N GLY A 5 7.16 -3.42 11.18
CA GLY A 5 6.10 -3.33 12.19
C GLY A 5 6.27 -2.15 13.14
N TYR A 6 7.46 -1.96 13.72
CA TYR A 6 7.71 -0.83 14.64
C TYR A 6 7.59 0.53 13.93
N ILE A 7 8.09 0.64 12.70
CA ILE A 7 7.99 1.88 11.94
C ILE A 7 6.54 2.17 11.54
N LEU A 8 5.74 1.17 11.18
CA LEU A 8 4.31 1.36 10.93
C LEU A 8 3.53 1.76 12.19
N GLN A 9 3.84 1.16 13.34
CA GLN A 9 3.23 1.54 14.63
C GLN A 9 3.58 2.98 15.02
N MET A 10 4.84 3.38 14.83
CA MET A 10 5.22 4.78 15.01
C MET A 10 4.45 5.71 14.07
N ARG A 11 4.32 5.35 12.79
CA ARG A 11 3.56 6.15 11.81
C ARG A 11 2.09 6.32 12.19
N LEU A 12 1.44 5.25 12.64
CA LEU A 12 0.07 5.32 13.16
C LEU A 12 -0.02 6.22 14.39
N ALA A 13 0.90 6.07 15.34
CA ALA A 13 0.95 6.90 16.54
C ALA A 13 1.19 8.39 16.20
N THR A 14 2.00 8.68 15.18
CA THR A 14 2.21 10.06 14.70
C THR A 14 0.97 10.65 14.03
N LEU A 15 0.22 9.87 13.24
CA LEU A 15 -1.04 10.31 12.66
C LEU A 15 -2.08 10.64 13.73
N HIS A 16 -2.10 9.87 14.82
CA HIS A 16 -2.98 10.11 15.97
C HIS A 16 -2.46 11.17 16.95
N GLN A 17 -1.30 11.78 16.70
CA GLN A 17 -0.62 12.72 17.61
C GLN A 17 -0.38 12.16 19.03
N ASP A 18 -0.32 10.83 19.18
CA ASP A 18 -0.14 10.17 20.47
C ASP A 18 1.35 10.08 20.82
N GLN A 19 1.82 11.06 21.57
CA GLN A 19 3.21 11.15 22.04
C GLN A 19 3.62 9.95 22.92
N SER A 20 2.69 9.37 23.67
CA SER A 20 2.98 8.26 24.58
C SER A 20 3.26 6.95 23.81
N ALA A 21 2.46 6.69 22.77
CA ALA A 21 2.63 5.56 21.88
C ALA A 21 3.92 5.67 21.06
N ILE A 22 4.29 6.87 20.61
CA ILE A 22 5.55 7.12 19.89
C ILE A 22 6.75 6.77 20.77
N GLN A 23 6.79 7.29 22.00
CA GLN A 23 7.89 7.03 22.96
C GLN A 23 8.01 5.55 23.33
N THR A 24 6.88 4.88 23.56
CA THR A 24 6.84 3.44 23.88
C THR A 24 7.39 2.61 22.71
N CYS A 25 6.97 2.95 21.49
CA CYS A 25 7.40 2.24 20.29
C CYS A 25 8.90 2.45 20.01
N LEU A 26 9.40 3.67 20.22
CA LEU A 26 10.83 3.99 20.11
C LEU A 26 11.67 3.22 21.12
N HIS A 27 11.24 3.17 22.38
CA HIS A 27 11.95 2.44 23.43
C HIS A 27 12.01 0.93 23.15
N GLN A 28 10.90 0.35 22.70
CA GLN A 28 10.84 -1.06 22.31
C GLN A 28 11.72 -1.35 21.09
N ALA A 29 11.68 -0.49 20.08
CA ALA A 29 12.47 -0.64 18.88
C ALA A 29 13.97 -0.52 19.17
N HIS A 30 14.39 0.43 20.01
CA HIS A 30 15.79 0.58 20.44
C HIS A 30 16.26 -0.66 21.21
N THR A 31 15.50 -1.11 22.21
CA THR A 31 15.84 -2.29 23.02
C THR A 31 15.97 -3.56 22.18
N ARG A 32 15.07 -3.79 21.21
CA ARG A 32 15.19 -4.95 20.32
C ARG A 32 16.32 -4.82 19.31
N SER A 33 16.64 -3.60 18.87
CA SER A 33 17.74 -3.36 17.93
C SER A 33 19.11 -3.68 18.51
N SER A 34 19.31 -3.38 19.79
CA SER A 34 20.53 -3.70 20.52
C SER A 34 20.62 -5.19 20.84
N GLN A 35 19.49 -5.82 21.22
CA GLN A 35 19.43 -7.26 21.47
C GLN A 35 19.72 -8.12 20.23
N TRP A 36 19.35 -7.65 19.04
CA TRP A 36 19.55 -8.41 17.78
C TRP A 36 20.77 -7.97 16.97
N SER A 37 21.64 -7.12 17.52
CA SER A 37 22.87 -6.66 16.86
C SER A 37 22.61 -6.08 15.46
N LEU A 38 21.62 -5.19 15.35
CA LEU A 38 21.28 -4.49 14.10
C LEU A 38 21.79 -3.04 14.15
N PRO A 39 23.09 -2.79 13.92
CA PRO A 39 23.72 -1.50 14.19
C PRO A 39 23.14 -0.34 13.35
N ARG A 40 22.79 -0.60 12.09
CA ARG A 40 22.17 0.40 11.21
C ARG A 40 20.82 0.86 11.73
N LEU A 41 20.02 -0.07 12.26
CA LEU A 41 18.69 0.23 12.78
C LEU A 41 18.75 0.93 14.13
N ALA A 42 19.68 0.53 15.00
CA ALA A 42 19.94 1.24 16.25
C ALA A 42 20.32 2.71 15.98
N GLN A 43 21.19 2.95 14.99
CA GLN A 43 21.56 4.31 14.57
C GLN A 43 20.38 5.10 13.99
N THR A 44 19.53 4.49 13.14
CA THR A 44 18.34 5.17 12.61
C THR A 44 17.34 5.54 13.71
N ILE A 45 17.13 4.64 14.67
CA ILE A 45 16.22 4.90 15.81
C ILE A 45 16.81 5.96 16.73
N GLN A 46 18.11 5.92 17.00
CA GLN A 46 18.78 6.90 17.85
C GLN A 46 18.74 8.31 17.21
N ALA A 47 18.94 8.41 15.90
CA ALA A 47 18.75 9.67 15.17
C ALA A 47 17.31 10.19 15.27
N TYR A 48 16.32 9.29 15.22
CA TYR A 48 14.90 9.64 15.36
C TYR A 48 14.52 10.06 16.79
N VAL A 49 15.09 9.43 17.82
CA VAL A 49 14.85 9.77 19.24
C VAL A 49 15.44 11.14 19.59
N GLN A 50 16.58 11.50 19.00
CA GLN A 50 17.25 12.77 19.26
C GLN A 50 16.58 13.97 18.57
N GLN A 51 15.76 13.72 17.55
CA GLN A 51 14.99 14.75 16.85
C GLN A 51 13.61 14.90 17.50
N SER A 52 13.52 15.86 18.43
CA SER A 52 12.28 16.21 19.12
C SER A 52 11.22 16.67 18.11
N SER A 53 10.15 15.89 18.00
CA SER A 53 8.97 16.07 17.12
C SER A 53 9.10 15.41 15.74
N PRO A 54 8.33 14.33 15.49
CA PRO A 54 8.37 13.58 14.23
C PRO A 54 7.83 14.33 13.02
N LEU A 55 7.20 15.50 13.24
CA LEU A 55 6.70 16.39 12.18
C LEU A 55 7.57 17.64 12.00
N SER A 56 8.23 18.16 13.06
CA SER A 56 9.11 19.33 12.91
C SER A 56 10.48 18.92 12.39
N ALA A 57 11.02 17.77 12.79
CA ALA A 57 12.32 17.30 12.25
C ALA A 57 12.29 17.02 10.74
N LEU A 58 11.10 16.86 10.18
CA LEU A 58 10.83 16.63 8.76
C LEU A 58 10.35 17.91 8.03
N ALA A 59 10.10 18.99 8.77
CA ALA A 59 9.95 20.36 8.25
C ALA A 59 11.30 21.12 8.35
N ASP A 60 12.05 20.93 9.43
CA ASP A 60 13.41 21.42 9.67
C ASP A 60 14.46 20.75 8.74
N THR A 61 14.06 19.73 7.97
CA THR A 61 14.82 19.23 6.81
C THR A 61 14.83 20.19 5.62
N GLU A 62 14.30 21.41 5.76
CA GLU A 62 14.58 22.51 4.83
C GLU A 62 16.08 22.91 4.81
N GLN A 63 16.86 22.61 5.86
CA GLN A 63 18.24 23.10 5.97
C GLN A 63 19.32 22.05 6.29
N ALA A 64 18.95 20.86 6.77
CA ALA A 64 19.92 19.78 6.95
C ALA A 64 20.27 19.19 5.59
N ALA A 65 21.29 19.76 4.93
CA ALA A 65 21.91 19.31 3.69
C ALA A 65 21.77 17.78 3.52
N PHE A 66 20.76 17.39 2.75
CA PHE A 66 20.35 16.00 2.59
C PHE A 66 21.48 15.30 1.83
N GLN A 67 22.40 14.68 2.57
CA GLN A 67 23.46 13.85 2.01
C GLN A 67 22.75 12.70 1.28
N PRO A 68 22.82 12.65 -0.07
CA PRO A 68 21.97 11.75 -0.87
C PRO A 68 22.31 10.27 -0.69
N TYR A 69 23.39 9.98 0.03
CA TYR A 69 23.86 8.65 0.36
C TYR A 69 23.86 8.49 1.88
N LEU A 70 22.81 7.93 2.50
CA LEU A 70 23.02 6.95 3.58
C LEU A 70 21.79 6.28 4.20
N ASN A 71 20.55 6.58 3.81
CA ASN A 71 19.43 5.79 4.35
C ASN A 71 18.88 4.86 3.26
N PHE A 72 19.45 3.65 3.20
CA PHE A 72 18.89 2.50 2.45
C PHE A 72 17.40 2.31 2.73
N THR A 73 16.96 2.69 3.94
CA THR A 73 15.55 2.78 4.33
C THR A 73 14.77 3.79 3.50
N ASN A 74 15.30 4.98 3.18
CA ASN A 74 14.60 5.97 2.36
C ASN A 74 14.45 5.49 0.91
N LEU A 75 15.49 4.87 0.34
CA LEU A 75 15.46 4.33 -1.02
C LEU A 75 14.38 3.25 -1.19
N LEU A 76 14.17 2.41 -0.16
CA LEU A 76 13.18 1.31 -0.19
C LEU A 76 11.80 1.68 0.39
N ARG A 77 11.72 2.57 1.39
CA ARG A 77 10.50 2.87 2.19
C ARG A 77 9.88 4.23 1.95
N GLY A 78 10.64 5.22 1.47
CA GLY A 78 10.14 6.55 1.12
C GLY A 78 9.52 7.34 2.27
N ASP A 79 10.22 7.45 3.40
CA ASP A 79 9.77 8.25 4.55
C ASP A 79 9.60 9.75 4.19
N ASP A 80 10.48 10.27 3.33
CA ASP A 80 10.37 11.59 2.69
C ASP A 80 9.11 11.72 1.81
N LEU A 81 8.76 10.68 1.05
CA LEU A 81 7.56 10.68 0.22
C LEU A 81 6.27 10.68 1.07
N MET A 82 6.32 10.19 2.31
CA MET A 82 5.18 10.27 3.23
C MET A 82 4.84 11.71 3.58
N LEU A 83 5.85 12.54 3.85
CA LEU A 83 5.65 13.96 4.15
C LEU A 83 5.08 14.71 2.97
N VAL A 84 5.60 14.42 1.78
CA VAL A 84 5.10 15.00 0.54
C VAL A 84 3.62 14.63 0.36
N ARG A 85 3.24 13.37 0.58
CA ARG A 85 1.82 12.96 0.56
C ARG A 85 0.99 13.71 1.59
N GLN A 86 1.51 13.90 2.80
CA GLN A 86 0.83 14.66 3.83
C GLN A 86 0.67 16.13 3.44
N GLN A 87 1.69 16.77 2.89
CA GLN A 87 1.64 18.15 2.43
C GLN A 87 0.59 18.33 1.32
N ILE A 88 0.58 17.43 0.34
CA ILE A 88 -0.42 17.39 -0.73
C ILE A 88 -1.82 17.23 -0.13
N PHE A 89 -2.01 16.33 0.83
CA PHE A 89 -3.29 16.14 1.51
C PHE A 89 -3.74 17.37 2.30
N MET A 90 -2.81 18.07 2.95
CA MET A 90 -3.06 19.31 3.71
C MET A 90 -3.22 20.55 2.81
N GLY A 91 -3.15 20.41 1.48
CA GLY A 91 -3.26 21.51 0.52
C GLY A 91 -2.01 22.38 0.38
N GLN A 92 -0.87 21.98 0.97
CA GLN A 92 0.43 22.65 0.88
C GLN A 92 1.19 22.21 -0.38
N ALA A 93 0.53 22.23 -1.54
CA ALA A 93 1.05 21.68 -2.79
C ALA A 93 2.29 22.41 -3.32
N GLU A 94 2.47 23.70 -3.01
CA GLU A 94 3.62 24.50 -3.47
C GLU A 94 4.94 24.02 -2.86
N GLN A 95 4.96 23.77 -1.55
CA GLN A 95 6.13 23.24 -0.83
C GLN A 95 6.48 21.84 -1.33
N ALA A 96 5.47 20.99 -1.52
CA ALA A 96 5.65 19.65 -2.07
C ALA A 96 6.26 19.70 -3.49
N LYS A 97 5.77 20.59 -4.36
CA LYS A 97 6.29 20.79 -5.72
C LYS A 97 7.76 21.18 -5.70
N GLU A 98 8.13 22.17 -4.89
CA GLU A 98 9.52 22.66 -4.82
C GLU A 98 10.46 21.56 -4.37
N TYR A 99 10.11 20.84 -3.29
CA TYR A 99 10.88 19.71 -2.79
C TYR A 99 11.07 18.61 -3.85
N LEU A 100 9.99 18.18 -4.49
CA LEU A 100 10.02 17.11 -5.49
C LEU A 100 10.85 17.49 -6.73
N SER A 101 10.81 18.77 -7.14
CA SER A 101 11.58 19.25 -8.29
C SER A 101 13.10 19.09 -8.10
N GLN A 102 13.59 19.27 -6.86
CA GLN A 102 15.00 19.08 -6.52
C GLN A 102 15.40 17.59 -6.56
N GLN A 103 14.47 16.69 -6.20
CA GLN A 103 14.71 15.24 -6.14
C GLN A 103 14.68 14.54 -7.51
N LEU A 104 13.94 15.09 -8.48
CA LEU A 104 13.81 14.51 -9.83
C LEU A 104 15.14 14.38 -10.58
N ALA A 105 16.08 15.30 -10.35
CA ALA A 105 17.41 15.23 -10.95
C ALA A 105 18.24 14.07 -10.39
N PHE A 106 18.09 13.79 -9.09
CA PHE A 106 18.91 12.83 -8.37
C PHE A 106 18.47 11.38 -8.61
N PHE A 107 17.17 11.11 -8.65
CA PHE A 107 16.66 9.74 -8.67
C PHE A 107 16.50 9.11 -10.06
N ARG A 108 16.96 9.75 -11.14
CA ARG A 108 16.91 9.17 -12.50
C ARG A 108 17.54 7.78 -12.62
N ILE A 109 18.50 7.47 -11.76
CA ILE A 109 19.20 6.17 -11.70
C ILE A 109 18.29 5.05 -11.13
N TYR A 110 17.25 5.40 -10.38
CA TYR A 110 16.38 4.46 -9.68
C TYR A 110 14.93 4.54 -10.23
N PRO A 111 14.56 3.71 -11.23
CA PRO A 111 13.34 3.92 -12.03
C PRO A 111 12.05 3.89 -11.20
N ILE A 112 11.91 2.96 -10.25
CA ILE A 112 10.72 2.89 -9.38
C ILE A 112 10.63 4.11 -8.46
N ARG A 113 11.78 4.58 -7.95
CA ARG A 113 11.83 5.75 -7.09
C ARG A 113 11.51 7.02 -7.85
N PHE A 114 12.10 7.16 -9.04
CA PHE A 114 11.82 8.24 -9.96
C PHE A 114 10.33 8.30 -10.31
N ALA A 115 9.73 7.16 -10.65
CA ALA A 115 8.30 7.10 -10.95
C ALA A 115 7.42 7.57 -9.78
N ARG A 116 7.72 7.16 -8.54
CA ARG A 116 7.00 7.63 -7.34
C ARG A 116 7.11 9.13 -7.14
N VAL A 117 8.31 9.69 -7.29
CA VAL A 117 8.53 11.13 -7.17
C VAL A 117 7.75 11.88 -8.26
N GLN A 118 7.76 11.38 -9.50
CA GLN A 118 7.00 11.95 -10.62
C GLN A 118 5.49 11.90 -10.39
N ILE A 119 4.97 10.80 -9.84
CA ILE A 119 3.53 10.66 -9.53
C ILE A 119 3.11 11.70 -8.48
N LEU A 120 3.85 11.82 -7.38
CA LEU A 120 3.56 12.84 -6.36
C LEU A 120 3.71 14.26 -6.91
N PHE A 121 4.64 14.47 -7.84
CA PHE A 121 4.84 15.75 -8.50
C PHE A 121 3.65 16.11 -9.39
N ALA A 122 3.13 15.13 -10.15
CA ALA A 122 1.91 15.29 -10.93
C ALA A 122 0.70 15.62 -10.05
N LEU A 123 0.55 14.96 -8.89
CA LEU A 123 -0.52 15.23 -7.93
C LEU A 123 -0.44 16.66 -7.37
N ALA A 124 0.75 17.11 -6.96
CA ALA A 124 0.96 18.48 -6.48
C ALA A 124 0.64 19.52 -7.56
N LEU A 125 1.11 19.30 -8.80
CA LEU A 125 0.83 20.18 -9.93
C LEU A 125 -0.67 20.24 -10.27
N TYR A 126 -1.37 19.11 -10.18
CA TYR A 126 -2.79 19.04 -10.45
C TYR A 126 -3.61 19.81 -9.41
N GLN A 127 -3.23 19.74 -8.12
CA GLN A 127 -3.84 20.59 -7.08
C GLN A 127 -3.60 22.09 -7.34
N LEU A 128 -2.45 22.46 -7.90
CA LEU A 128 -2.12 23.82 -8.33
C LEU A 128 -2.77 24.23 -9.67
N LYS A 129 -3.65 23.39 -10.24
CA LYS A 129 -4.33 23.60 -11.54
C LYS A 129 -3.38 23.69 -12.75
N GLN A 130 -2.15 23.20 -12.62
CA GLN A 130 -1.15 23.15 -13.69
C GLN A 130 -1.28 21.84 -14.48
N HIS A 131 -2.43 21.67 -15.15
CA HIS A 131 -2.81 20.39 -15.76
C HIS A 131 -1.86 19.89 -16.85
N GLU A 132 -1.32 20.78 -17.69
CA GLU A 132 -0.38 20.38 -18.76
C GLU A 132 0.89 19.75 -18.17
N GLN A 133 1.51 20.42 -17.20
CA GLN A 133 2.72 19.92 -16.53
C GLN A 133 2.44 18.65 -15.73
N ALA A 134 1.25 18.53 -15.12
CA ALA A 134 0.85 17.33 -14.41
C ALA A 134 0.74 16.12 -15.36
N PHE A 135 0.21 16.32 -16.56
CA PHE A 135 0.13 15.25 -17.56
C PHE A 135 1.51 14.83 -18.07
N GLU A 136 2.42 15.78 -18.31
CA GLU A 136 3.80 15.44 -18.72
C GLU A 136 4.54 14.64 -17.64
N ALA A 137 4.45 15.07 -16.38
CA ALA A 137 5.07 14.37 -15.26
C ALA A 137 4.52 12.94 -15.10
N LEU A 138 3.19 12.77 -15.20
CA LEU A 138 2.56 11.47 -15.11
C LEU A 138 2.90 10.57 -16.30
N GLN A 139 2.99 11.13 -17.51
CA GLN A 139 3.44 10.40 -18.69
C GLN A 139 4.86 9.85 -18.48
N GLN A 140 5.80 10.68 -18.01
CA GLN A 140 7.16 10.22 -17.71
C GLN A 140 7.18 9.11 -16.67
N ALA A 141 6.33 9.18 -15.64
CA ALA A 141 6.20 8.12 -14.64
C ALA A 141 5.72 6.81 -15.28
N LEU A 142 4.65 6.87 -16.09
CA LEU A 142 4.09 5.70 -16.75
C LEU A 142 5.08 5.05 -17.73
N GLU A 143 5.82 5.86 -18.49
CA GLU A 143 6.86 5.36 -19.40
C GLU A 143 7.98 4.61 -18.68
N THR A 144 8.37 5.08 -17.48
CA THR A 144 9.35 4.35 -16.66
C THR A 144 8.78 3.07 -16.03
N LEU A 145 7.49 3.03 -15.73
CA LEU A 145 6.84 1.89 -15.09
C LEU A 145 6.42 0.80 -16.07
N MET A 146 6.05 1.18 -17.30
CA MET A 146 5.52 0.26 -18.32
C MET A 146 6.43 -0.96 -18.57
N PRO A 147 7.76 -0.83 -18.75
CA PRO A 147 8.64 -1.99 -18.93
C PRO A 147 8.67 -2.94 -17.73
N THR A 148 8.41 -2.41 -16.53
CA THR A 148 8.42 -3.18 -15.27
C THR A 148 7.07 -3.78 -14.93
N GLN A 149 5.99 -3.37 -15.61
CA GLN A 149 4.60 -3.73 -15.32
C GLN A 149 4.20 -3.49 -13.85
N ALA A 150 4.86 -2.56 -13.17
CA ALA A 150 4.64 -2.27 -11.76
C ALA A 150 3.40 -1.40 -11.56
N VAL A 151 2.27 -2.05 -11.25
CA VAL A 151 0.96 -1.40 -11.10
C VAL A 151 0.68 -0.82 -9.71
N ARG A 152 1.17 -1.47 -8.65
CA ARG A 152 0.95 -1.04 -7.25
C ARG A 152 1.48 0.36 -6.93
N VAL A 153 2.52 0.79 -7.66
CA VAL A 153 3.11 2.13 -7.51
C VAL A 153 2.10 3.24 -7.83
N ILE A 154 1.08 2.95 -8.63
CA ILE A 154 0.01 3.90 -9.01
C ILE A 154 -1.26 3.60 -8.24
N LEU A 155 -1.61 2.31 -8.07
CA LEU A 155 -2.84 1.90 -7.38
C LEU A 155 -2.89 2.32 -5.91
N ASP A 156 -1.74 2.37 -5.24
CA ASP A 156 -1.66 2.68 -3.81
C ASP A 156 -1.60 4.21 -3.53
N GLU A 157 -1.72 5.07 -4.56
CA GLU A 157 -1.65 6.54 -4.43
C GLU A 157 -3.04 7.20 -4.29
N ASP A 158 -3.04 8.51 -4.08
CA ASP A 158 -4.26 9.30 -3.83
C ASP A 158 -5.31 9.11 -4.95
N PRO A 159 -6.62 8.97 -4.62
CA PRO A 159 -7.70 8.86 -5.60
C PRO A 159 -7.69 9.93 -6.71
N LEU A 160 -7.16 11.12 -6.43
CA LEU A 160 -6.99 12.19 -7.41
C LEU A 160 -6.20 11.76 -8.65
N ILE A 161 -5.33 10.75 -8.52
CA ILE A 161 -4.53 10.22 -9.65
C ILE A 161 -5.41 9.71 -10.79
N TRP A 162 -6.61 9.20 -10.49
CA TRP A 162 -7.53 8.68 -11.50
C TRP A 162 -8.13 9.79 -12.37
N ASP A 163 -8.37 10.96 -11.79
CA ASP A 163 -8.79 12.15 -12.53
C ASP A 163 -7.69 12.59 -13.49
N ILE A 164 -6.43 12.58 -13.02
CA ILE A 164 -5.26 12.90 -13.87
C ILE A 164 -5.11 11.88 -15.00
N LEU A 165 -5.20 10.58 -14.70
CA LEU A 165 -5.10 9.50 -15.69
C LEU A 165 -6.22 9.60 -16.75
N SER A 166 -7.44 9.95 -16.34
CA SER A 166 -8.56 10.14 -17.27
C SER A 166 -8.30 11.33 -18.20
N GLY A 167 -7.88 12.48 -17.66
CA GLY A 167 -7.53 13.66 -18.45
C GLY A 167 -6.36 13.41 -19.39
N LEU A 168 -5.33 12.71 -18.92
CA LEU A 168 -4.18 12.30 -19.70
C LEU A 168 -4.58 11.35 -20.85
N SER A 169 -5.44 10.38 -20.60
CA SER A 169 -5.93 9.47 -21.64
C SER A 169 -6.70 10.20 -22.76
N GLN A 170 -7.46 11.24 -22.40
CA GLN A 170 -8.19 12.08 -23.34
C GLN A 170 -7.26 12.97 -24.15
N HIS A 171 -6.25 13.57 -23.50
CA HIS A 171 -5.23 14.38 -24.15
C HIS A 171 -4.41 13.55 -25.16
N LEU A 172 -3.99 12.37 -24.74
CA LEU A 172 -3.24 11.40 -25.53
C LEU A 172 -4.03 10.88 -26.74
N SER A 173 -5.32 10.60 -26.58
CA SER A 173 -6.17 10.14 -27.69
C SER A 173 -6.25 11.15 -28.86
N ARG A 174 -5.98 12.44 -28.60
CA ARG A 174 -5.91 13.48 -29.64
C ARG A 174 -4.56 13.49 -30.38
N GLN A 175 -3.49 13.05 -29.73
CA GLN A 175 -2.15 12.95 -30.32
C GLN A 175 -1.99 11.56 -30.98
N LYS A 176 -2.25 11.49 -32.29
CA LYS A 176 -2.13 10.27 -33.13
C LYS A 176 -0.69 9.75 -33.25
N GLN A 177 -0.06 9.31 -32.16
CA GLN A 177 1.27 8.69 -32.17
C GLN A 177 1.20 7.21 -31.76
N LYS A 178 2.09 6.37 -32.32
CA LYS A 178 2.11 4.93 -32.03
C LYS A 178 2.47 4.63 -30.57
N HIS A 179 3.35 5.43 -29.96
CA HIS A 179 3.75 5.29 -28.57
C HIS A 179 2.57 5.49 -27.60
N THR A 180 1.62 6.33 -28.01
CA THR A 180 0.41 6.62 -27.26
C THR A 180 -0.51 5.40 -27.09
N VAL A 181 -0.53 4.49 -28.06
CA VAL A 181 -1.42 3.31 -28.02
C VAL A 181 -1.03 2.37 -26.88
N VAL A 182 0.27 2.08 -26.73
CA VAL A 182 0.78 1.19 -25.67
C VAL A 182 0.55 1.81 -24.28
N LEU A 183 0.72 3.13 -24.17
CA LEU A 183 0.46 3.85 -22.93
C LEU A 183 -1.02 3.81 -22.54
N LEU A 184 -1.92 3.97 -23.53
CA LEU A 184 -3.37 3.85 -23.32
C LEU A 184 -3.78 2.43 -22.89
N GLU A 185 -3.19 1.39 -23.48
CA GLU A 185 -3.40 0.00 -23.06
C GLU A 185 -2.98 -0.22 -21.61
N TYR A 186 -1.82 0.33 -21.20
CA TYR A 186 -1.36 0.25 -19.83
C TYR A 186 -2.30 0.98 -18.85
N ILE A 187 -2.80 2.16 -19.21
CA ILE A 187 -3.79 2.90 -18.39
C ILE A 187 -5.10 2.11 -18.27
N GLN A 188 -5.58 1.50 -19.35
CA GLN A 188 -6.77 0.64 -19.32
C GLN A 188 -6.55 -0.58 -18.41
N GLN A 189 -5.36 -1.17 -18.42
CA GLN A 189 -5.01 -2.26 -17.51
C GLN A 189 -5.06 -1.80 -16.05
N LEU A 190 -4.51 -0.62 -15.73
CA LEU A 190 -4.57 -0.05 -14.37
C LEU A 190 -6.01 0.18 -13.91
N GLN A 191 -6.87 0.72 -14.77
CA GLN A 191 -8.28 0.94 -14.46
C GLN A 191 -9.03 -0.37 -14.18
N LYS A 192 -8.79 -1.42 -14.98
CA LYS A 192 -9.38 -2.75 -14.75
C LYS A 192 -8.96 -3.34 -13.40
N LEU A 193 -7.69 -3.20 -13.03
CA LEU A 193 -7.18 -3.69 -11.75
C LEU A 193 -7.78 -2.93 -10.58
N ASN A 194 -7.92 -1.60 -10.68
CA ASN A 194 -8.57 -0.79 -9.66
C ASN A 194 -10.06 -1.17 -9.47
N GLN A 195 -10.79 -1.43 -10.56
CA GLN A 195 -12.18 -1.91 -10.48
C GLN A 195 -12.27 -3.29 -9.83
N ALA A 196 -11.31 -4.18 -10.06
CA ALA A 196 -11.26 -5.48 -9.40
C ALA A 196 -10.94 -5.37 -7.90
N GLU A 197 -10.05 -4.46 -7.51
CA GLU A 197 -9.75 -4.17 -6.10
C GLU A 197 -10.93 -3.50 -5.39
N SER A 198 -11.55 -2.49 -6.01
CA SER A 198 -12.76 -1.87 -5.48
C SER A 198 -13.94 -2.84 -5.42
N SER A 199 -14.03 -3.81 -6.33
CA SER A 199 -15.00 -4.91 -6.24
C SER A 199 -14.67 -5.87 -5.09
N ALA A 200 -13.39 -6.15 -4.84
CA ALA A 200 -12.94 -6.93 -3.71
C ALA A 200 -13.15 -6.21 -2.36
N GLU A 201 -13.03 -4.88 -2.33
CA GLU A 201 -13.32 -4.03 -1.17
C GLU A 201 -14.82 -3.80 -0.97
N ALA A 202 -15.61 -3.70 -2.04
CA ALA A 202 -17.08 -3.68 -1.98
C ALA A 202 -17.64 -5.01 -1.49
N LEU A 203 -16.95 -6.12 -1.75
CA LEU A 203 -17.22 -7.42 -1.13
C LEU A 203 -16.89 -7.42 0.38
N ILE A 204 -15.97 -6.59 0.85
CA ILE A 204 -15.61 -6.44 2.27
C ILE A 204 -16.55 -5.43 2.98
N GLY A 205 -17.17 -4.50 2.24
CA GLY A 205 -17.98 -3.39 2.78
C GLY A 205 -19.50 -3.52 2.64
N SER A 206 -20.03 -4.54 1.97
CA SER A 206 -21.48 -4.75 1.85
C SER A 206 -21.93 -5.98 2.62
N SER A 207 -22.75 -5.73 3.65
CA SER A 207 -23.48 -6.77 4.37
C SER A 207 -24.47 -7.46 3.40
N GLY A 208 -24.07 -8.61 2.89
CA GLY A 208 -24.91 -9.42 2.00
C GLY A 208 -24.15 -10.62 1.44
N LEU A 209 -23.83 -11.60 2.31
CA LEU A 209 -23.28 -12.92 1.96
C LEU A 209 -22.01 -12.88 1.08
N GLU A 210 -20.85 -12.66 1.72
CA GLU A 210 -19.55 -12.94 1.11
C GLU A 210 -19.54 -14.38 0.55
N ALA A 211 -19.40 -14.53 -0.77
CA ALA A 211 -19.24 -15.83 -1.38
C ALA A 211 -18.00 -16.54 -0.80
N LEU A 212 -18.14 -17.82 -0.47
CA LEU A 212 -17.04 -18.63 0.02
C LEU A 212 -15.96 -18.76 -1.06
N SER A 213 -14.70 -18.64 -0.65
CA SER A 213 -13.56 -18.95 -1.52
C SER A 213 -13.57 -20.44 -1.88
N LYS A 214 -13.03 -20.81 -3.05
CA LYS A 214 -12.84 -22.21 -3.46
C LYS A 214 -12.18 -23.06 -2.36
N ARG A 215 -11.25 -22.45 -1.60
CA ARG A 215 -10.56 -23.12 -0.50
C ARG A 215 -11.46 -23.36 0.71
N GLU A 216 -12.35 -22.42 0.98
CA GLU A 216 -13.31 -22.50 2.08
C GLU A 216 -14.42 -23.53 1.77
N VAL A 217 -14.85 -23.63 0.50
CA VAL A 217 -15.77 -24.68 0.03
C VAL A 217 -15.16 -26.07 0.19
N GLN A 218 -13.90 -26.28 -0.22
CA GLN A 218 -13.19 -27.55 -0.03
C GLN A 218 -13.12 -27.96 1.45
N ILE A 219 -12.89 -27.00 2.34
CA ILE A 219 -12.88 -27.24 3.78
C ILE A 219 -14.29 -27.61 4.27
N LEU A 220 -15.34 -26.95 3.79
CA LEU A 220 -16.75 -27.25 4.06
C LEU A 220 -17.21 -28.63 3.58
N GLU A 221 -16.76 -29.09 2.42
CA GLU A 221 -17.02 -30.44 1.93
C GLU A 221 -16.37 -31.52 2.80
N LYS A 222 -15.17 -31.27 3.32
CA LYS A 222 -14.52 -32.21 4.25
C LYS A 222 -15.17 -32.16 5.63
N LEU A 223 -15.63 -30.97 6.05
CA LEU A 223 -16.42 -30.78 7.26
C LEU A 223 -17.72 -31.57 7.23
N SER A 224 -18.44 -31.56 6.10
CA SER A 224 -19.71 -32.30 5.94
C SER A 224 -19.54 -33.81 5.96
N ARG A 225 -18.35 -34.31 5.58
CA ARG A 225 -17.95 -35.72 5.68
C ARG A 225 -17.50 -36.14 7.09
N GLY A 226 -17.48 -35.22 8.06
CA GLY A 226 -17.10 -35.50 9.44
C GLY A 226 -15.59 -35.51 9.71
N CYS A 227 -14.75 -35.08 8.76
CA CYS A 227 -13.29 -35.13 8.91
C CYS A 227 -12.77 -34.22 10.04
N THR A 228 -11.83 -34.68 10.85
CA THR A 228 -11.23 -33.84 11.91
C THR A 228 -10.36 -32.70 11.33
N ASP A 229 -10.08 -31.66 12.10
CA ASP A 229 -9.21 -30.56 11.65
C ASP A 229 -7.83 -31.06 11.19
N ALA A 230 -7.32 -32.15 11.79
CA ALA A 230 -6.09 -32.82 11.40
C ALA A 230 -6.20 -33.49 10.03
N GLU A 231 -7.27 -34.27 9.80
CA GLU A 231 -7.53 -34.91 8.50
C GLU A 231 -7.79 -33.89 7.38
N ILE A 232 -8.46 -32.78 7.69
CA ILE A 232 -8.64 -31.66 6.76
C ILE A 232 -7.28 -31.05 6.42
N SER A 233 -6.43 -30.86 7.42
CA SER A 233 -5.09 -30.29 7.24
C SER A 233 -4.21 -31.16 6.33
N GLU A 234 -4.26 -32.48 6.52
CA GLU A 234 -3.51 -33.44 5.70
C GLU A 234 -4.06 -33.54 4.28
N SER A 235 -5.39 -33.66 4.13
CA SER A 235 -6.02 -33.82 2.81
C SER A 235 -5.92 -32.59 1.91
N ILE A 236 -5.73 -31.41 2.51
CA ILE A 236 -5.68 -30.13 1.80
C ILE A 236 -4.25 -29.54 1.80
N PHE A 237 -3.26 -30.23 2.40
CA PHE A 237 -1.87 -29.77 2.55
C PHE A 237 -1.75 -28.41 3.24
N LEU A 238 -2.44 -28.23 4.36
CA LEU A 238 -2.40 -27.03 5.20
C LEU A 238 -1.98 -27.39 6.61
N SER A 239 -1.50 -26.41 7.38
CA SER A 239 -1.33 -26.60 8.81
C SER A 239 -2.69 -26.60 9.53
N ILE A 240 -2.80 -27.31 10.65
CA ILE A 240 -4.01 -27.31 11.52
C ILE A 240 -4.40 -25.87 11.90
N ASN A 241 -3.42 -25.00 12.16
CA ASN A 241 -3.66 -23.59 12.50
C ASN A 241 -4.28 -22.81 11.32
N THR A 242 -3.83 -23.09 10.10
CA THR A 242 -4.39 -22.50 8.88
C THR A 242 -5.82 -22.98 8.65
N VAL A 243 -6.12 -24.26 8.90
CA VAL A 243 -7.49 -24.80 8.84
C VAL A 243 -8.40 -24.12 9.86
N LYS A 244 -7.96 -23.96 11.11
CA LYS A 244 -8.71 -23.22 12.15
C LYS A 244 -8.97 -21.76 11.79
N TRP A 245 -8.01 -21.12 11.13
CA TRP A 245 -8.18 -19.76 10.61
C TRP A 245 -9.25 -19.71 9.51
N HIS A 246 -9.24 -20.65 8.56
CA HIS A 246 -10.28 -20.74 7.53
C HIS A 246 -11.65 -21.05 8.11
N LEU A 247 -11.75 -21.93 9.11
CA LEU A 247 -12.99 -22.23 9.82
C LEU A 247 -13.63 -20.99 10.46
N ARG A 248 -12.82 -20.14 11.11
CA ARG A 248 -13.32 -18.87 11.66
C ARG A 248 -13.85 -17.94 10.58
N LYS A 249 -13.19 -17.86 9.43
CA LYS A 249 -13.68 -17.08 8.29
C LYS A 249 -14.99 -17.65 7.76
N ILE A 250 -15.10 -18.96 7.59
CA ILE A 250 -16.33 -19.64 7.16
C ILE A 250 -17.48 -19.34 8.11
N TYR A 251 -17.26 -19.43 9.42
CA TYR A 251 -18.29 -19.16 10.43
C TYR A 251 -18.77 -17.72 10.38
N ASN A 252 -17.84 -16.77 10.24
CA ASN A 252 -18.19 -15.37 10.09
C ASN A 252 -18.95 -15.10 8.78
N LYS A 253 -18.57 -15.73 7.66
CA LYS A 253 -19.24 -15.58 6.37
C LYS A 253 -20.66 -16.15 6.35
N LEU A 254 -20.83 -17.32 6.94
CA LEU A 254 -22.12 -17.99 7.06
C LEU A 254 -22.97 -17.48 8.23
N GLN A 255 -22.44 -16.57 9.07
CA GLN A 255 -23.09 -16.04 10.28
C GLN A 255 -23.53 -17.14 11.28
N VAL A 256 -22.70 -18.17 11.41
CA VAL A 256 -22.94 -19.34 12.27
C VAL A 256 -21.91 -19.41 13.38
N ARG A 257 -22.21 -20.15 14.45
CA ARG A 257 -21.32 -20.29 15.62
C ARG A 257 -20.82 -21.70 15.83
N SER A 258 -21.48 -22.69 15.22
CA SER A 258 -21.09 -24.10 15.35
C SER A 258 -20.72 -24.74 14.03
N ARG A 259 -19.88 -25.78 14.13
CA ARG A 259 -19.46 -26.63 13.02
C ARG A 259 -20.65 -27.25 12.28
N MET A 260 -21.66 -27.68 13.03
CA MET A 260 -22.85 -28.31 12.49
C MET A 260 -23.78 -27.28 11.84
N GLU A 261 -23.92 -26.09 12.42
CA GLU A 261 -24.63 -24.96 11.79
C GLU A 261 -23.98 -24.58 10.46
N ALA A 262 -22.65 -24.52 10.38
CA ALA A 262 -21.94 -24.21 9.15
C ALA A 262 -22.24 -25.19 8.02
N VAL A 263 -22.28 -26.49 8.31
CA VAL A 263 -22.63 -27.52 7.32
C VAL A 263 -24.09 -27.41 6.88
N ASN A 264 -25.00 -27.24 7.84
CA ASN A 264 -26.43 -27.12 7.54
C ASN A 264 -26.74 -25.87 6.71
N GLU A 265 -26.11 -24.75 7.03
CA GLU A 265 -26.28 -23.49 6.31
C GLU A 265 -25.66 -23.56 4.91
N ALA A 266 -24.49 -24.18 4.78
CA ALA A 266 -23.87 -24.40 3.46
C ALA A 266 -24.72 -25.33 2.56
N LYS A 267 -25.37 -26.36 3.12
CA LYS A 267 -26.32 -27.21 2.37
C LYS A 267 -27.58 -26.45 1.96
N LYS A 268 -28.17 -25.65 2.85
CA LYS A 268 -29.34 -24.80 2.52
C LYS A 268 -29.06 -23.83 1.39
N GLN A 269 -27.85 -23.28 1.35
CA GLN A 269 -27.42 -22.34 0.31
C GLN A 269 -26.91 -23.03 -0.97
N GLY A 270 -26.96 -24.36 -1.05
CA GLY A 270 -26.52 -25.13 -2.23
C GLY A 270 -25.01 -25.07 -2.49
N LEU A 271 -24.21 -24.74 -1.47
CA LEU A 271 -22.75 -24.57 -1.59
C LEU A 271 -22.00 -25.90 -1.52
N ILE A 272 -22.62 -26.92 -0.92
CA ILE A 272 -22.13 -28.30 -0.77
C ILE A 272 -23.30 -29.29 -0.79
N GLU A 273 -23.05 -30.54 -1.20
CA GLU A 273 -24.02 -31.64 -1.22
C GLU A 273 -24.29 -32.26 0.17
#